data_AF-A0A832LX92-F1
#
_entry.id   AF-A0A832LX92-F1
#
_cell.length_a   1.000
_cell.length_b   1.000
_cell.length_c   1.000
_cell.angle_alpha   90.00
_cell.angle_beta   90.00
_cell.angle_gamma   90.00
#
_symmetry.space_group_name_H-M   'P 1'
#
loop_
_entity.id
_entity.type
_entity.pdbx_description
1 polymer ?
#
loop_
_entity_poly.entity_id
_entity_poly.type
_entity_poly.pdbx_seq_one_letter_code
_entity_poly.pdbx_strand_id
1 'polypeptide(L)'
;MLGWQEIREEFFETLERENIYDLLRDHYPWEVLKKLKNYLLDTLPELPRSIPTERPLPETLFLTVEGEVIPLTELTLEGGRAFFKGDEVKGALLYAGAIIVGRRIFFEEGVILEPTAYVEAPAYFSKHTQIRHGAYVRGSVYTGVGAVIGHTTEVKNSILLSGAKAAHFAYVGDSILGAQVNLGAGTKLANLKFLKKEITFEIKGFRFSTGLKKMGAILGDRVQTGCNAVLQPGSLFGKESLIYPGVTAPSGYFPPKTKLKA
;
A
#
# COMPACT_ATOMS: atom_id res chain seq x y z
N MET A 1 21.26 -19.52 -10.71
CA MET A 1 19.92 -19.04 -10.31
C MET A 1 19.96 -17.54 -10.51
N LEU A 2 19.09 -16.97 -11.35
CA LEU A 2 19.02 -15.53 -11.57
C LEU A 2 18.65 -14.87 -10.23
N GLY A 3 19.53 -14.04 -9.68
CA GLY A 3 19.38 -13.45 -8.36
C GLY A 3 18.41 -12.26 -8.36
N TRP A 4 17.79 -11.96 -7.21
CA TRP A 4 16.91 -10.79 -7.09
C TRP A 4 17.61 -9.50 -7.51
N GLN A 5 18.86 -9.31 -7.08
CA GLN A 5 19.69 -8.14 -7.43
C GLN A 5 19.84 -7.95 -8.96
N GLU A 6 19.79 -9.04 -9.75
CA GLU A 6 19.97 -8.99 -11.20
C GLU A 6 18.69 -8.60 -11.96
N ILE A 7 17.52 -8.70 -11.33
CA ILE A 7 16.22 -8.34 -11.93
C ILE A 7 15.53 -7.18 -11.22
N ARG A 8 15.98 -6.81 -10.02
CA ARG A 8 15.37 -5.75 -9.20
C ARG A 8 15.27 -4.44 -9.97
N GLU A 9 16.32 -4.06 -10.70
CA GLU A 9 16.40 -2.82 -11.47
C GLU A 9 15.37 -2.76 -12.62
N GLU A 10 14.78 -3.89 -13.01
CA GLU A 10 13.66 -3.91 -13.97
C GLU A 10 12.33 -3.52 -13.31
N PHE A 11 12.24 -3.59 -11.99
CA PHE A 11 11.04 -3.23 -11.24
C PHE A 11 11.21 -1.95 -10.43
N PHE A 12 12.25 -1.84 -9.60
CA PHE A 12 12.36 -0.79 -8.58
C PHE A 12 13.72 -0.11 -8.63
N GLU A 13 13.73 1.22 -8.67
CA GLU A 13 14.93 2.06 -8.78
C GLU A 13 15.27 2.80 -7.47
N THR A 14 14.28 3.06 -6.62
CA THR A 14 14.43 3.99 -5.48
C THR A 14 13.98 3.38 -4.14
N LEU A 15 14.30 2.10 -3.91
CA LEU A 15 13.86 1.39 -2.70
C LEU A 15 14.53 1.91 -1.43
N GLU A 16 15.72 2.48 -1.53
CA GLU A 16 16.52 3.01 -0.41
C GLU A 16 15.85 4.16 0.33
N ARG A 17 14.79 4.75 -0.26
CA ARG A 17 13.98 5.81 0.36
C ARG A 17 12.84 5.28 1.22
N GLU A 18 12.58 3.98 1.16
CA GLU A 18 11.45 3.34 1.85
C GLU A 18 11.89 2.83 3.22
N ASN A 19 11.09 3.05 4.25
CA ASN A 19 11.39 2.56 5.60
C ASN A 19 11.41 1.01 5.68
N ILE A 20 10.87 0.32 4.67
CA ILE A 20 10.89 -1.14 4.52
C ILE A 20 12.04 -1.64 3.62
N TYR A 21 13.01 -0.77 3.28
CA TYR A 21 14.10 -1.06 2.35
C TYR A 21 14.83 -2.37 2.63
N ASP A 22 15.23 -2.63 3.88
CA ASP A 22 15.99 -3.84 4.23
C ASP A 22 15.24 -5.12 3.86
N LEU A 23 13.92 -5.14 4.03
CA LEU A 23 13.11 -6.29 3.65
C LEU A 23 13.06 -6.46 2.12
N LEU A 24 12.92 -5.36 1.36
CA LEU A 24 12.84 -5.34 -0.11
C LEU A 24 14.20 -5.56 -0.80
N ARG A 25 15.31 -5.18 -0.16
CA ARG A 25 16.67 -5.32 -0.70
C ARG A 25 17.08 -6.77 -0.83
N ASP A 26 16.79 -7.57 0.20
CA ASP A 26 17.40 -8.89 0.39
C ASP A 26 16.51 -10.06 -0.04
N HIS A 27 15.27 -9.78 -0.50
CA HIS A 27 14.27 -10.80 -0.80
C HIS A 27 13.54 -10.54 -2.11
N TYR A 28 13.10 -11.60 -2.78
CA TYR A 28 12.20 -11.45 -3.92
C TYR A 28 10.86 -10.84 -3.47
N PRO A 29 10.16 -10.11 -4.35
CA PRO A 29 8.86 -9.50 -4.03
C PRO A 29 7.83 -10.45 -3.39
N TRP A 30 7.74 -11.69 -3.86
CA TRP A 30 6.81 -12.69 -3.29
C TRP A 30 7.26 -13.26 -1.94
N GLU A 31 8.54 -13.20 -1.60
CA GLU A 31 9.03 -13.57 -0.27
C GLU A 31 8.75 -12.45 0.73
N VAL A 32 8.88 -11.20 0.31
CA VAL A 32 8.49 -10.01 1.08
C VAL A 32 7.02 -10.12 1.49
N LEU A 33 6.13 -10.46 0.56
CA LEU A 33 4.70 -10.64 0.84
C LEU A 33 4.39 -11.73 1.88
N LYS A 34 5.25 -12.73 2.05
CA LYS A 34 5.11 -13.75 3.12
C LYS A 34 5.51 -13.22 4.48
N LYS A 35 6.54 -12.36 4.50
CA LYS A 35 7.18 -11.85 5.72
C LYS A 35 6.53 -10.57 6.24
N LEU A 36 5.84 -9.82 5.37
CA LEU A 36 5.31 -8.48 5.65
C LEU A 36 4.52 -8.39 6.96
N LYS A 37 3.62 -9.35 7.21
CA LYS A 37 2.82 -9.35 8.45
C LYS A 37 3.70 -9.35 9.70
N ASN A 38 4.63 -10.30 9.78
CA ASN A 38 5.50 -10.46 10.95
C ASN A 38 6.46 -9.29 11.06
N TYR A 39 7.05 -8.85 9.94
CA TYR A 39 7.88 -7.66 9.89
C TYR A 39 7.18 -6.43 10.50
N LEU A 40 5.91 -6.17 10.12
CA LEU A 40 5.16 -5.05 10.70
C LEU A 40 4.80 -5.29 12.18
N LEU A 41 4.44 -6.50 12.58
CA LEU A 41 4.15 -6.78 13.99
C LEU A 41 5.38 -6.59 14.89
N ASP A 42 6.56 -6.92 14.39
CA ASP A 42 7.83 -6.86 15.12
C ASP A 42 8.42 -5.43 15.16
N THR A 43 8.09 -4.59 14.18
CA THR A 43 8.67 -3.24 14.04
C THR A 43 7.76 -2.11 14.52
N LEU A 44 6.44 -2.30 14.50
CA LEU A 44 5.51 -1.20 14.79
C LEU A 44 5.24 -1.03 16.29
N PRO A 45 5.25 0.22 16.80
CA PRO A 45 4.73 0.49 18.12
C PRO A 45 3.20 0.25 18.18
N GLU A 46 2.67 0.22 19.39
CA GLU A 46 1.22 0.21 19.63
C GLU A 46 0.67 1.64 19.55
N LEU A 47 -0.51 1.83 18.98
CA LEU A 47 -1.24 3.09 19.07
C LEU A 47 -1.44 3.51 20.54
N PRO A 48 -1.52 4.83 20.84
CA PRO A 48 -1.90 5.30 22.18
C PRO A 48 -3.25 4.73 22.65
N ARG A 49 -3.36 4.39 23.94
CA ARG A 49 -4.58 3.79 24.54
C ARG A 49 -5.81 4.70 24.48
N SER A 50 -5.60 6.01 24.36
CA SER A 50 -6.65 7.01 24.18
C SER A 50 -7.36 6.90 22.84
N ILE A 51 -6.74 6.35 21.79
CA ILE A 51 -7.41 6.13 20.50
C ILE A 51 -8.38 4.95 20.62
N PRO A 52 -9.69 5.18 20.43
CA PRO A 52 -10.66 4.09 20.41
C PRO A 52 -10.43 3.16 19.22
N THR A 53 -10.57 1.86 19.45
CA THR A 53 -10.49 0.82 18.42
C THR A 53 -11.80 0.01 18.38
N GLU A 54 -12.01 -0.75 17.30
CA GLU A 54 -13.17 -1.64 17.06
C GLU A 54 -14.53 -0.94 16.98
N ARG A 55 -14.54 0.39 16.88
CA ARG A 55 -15.72 1.22 16.69
C ARG A 55 -15.37 2.48 15.91
N PRO A 56 -16.37 3.17 15.31
CA PRO A 56 -16.13 4.48 14.70
C PRO A 56 -15.55 5.47 15.71
N LEU A 57 -14.55 6.25 15.28
CA LEU A 57 -14.01 7.34 16.08
C LEU A 57 -15.13 8.35 16.39
N PRO A 58 -15.36 8.72 17.67
CA PRO A 58 -16.47 9.59 18.06
C PRO A 58 -16.26 11.06 17.64
N GLU A 59 -15.00 11.46 17.45
CA GLU A 59 -14.58 12.80 17.09
C GLU A 59 -13.32 12.75 16.23
N THR A 60 -12.92 13.89 15.66
CA THR A 60 -11.69 13.98 14.87
C THR A 60 -10.50 14.19 15.81
N LEU A 61 -9.49 13.34 15.68
CA LEU A 61 -8.29 13.32 16.51
C LEU A 61 -7.06 13.70 15.69
N PHE A 62 -6.13 14.39 16.31
CA PHE A 62 -4.80 14.61 15.80
C PHE A 62 -3.80 13.79 16.64
N LEU A 63 -3.12 12.85 16.00
CA LEU A 63 -2.08 12.03 16.61
C LEU A 63 -0.72 12.65 16.29
N THR A 64 -0.09 13.27 17.28
CA THR A 64 1.23 13.89 17.12
C THR A 64 2.33 12.84 16.88
N VAL A 65 3.47 13.26 16.31
CA VAL A 65 4.63 12.38 16.12
C VAL A 65 5.26 11.92 17.44
N GLU A 66 5.04 12.65 18.53
CA GLU A 66 5.42 12.30 19.90
C GLU A 66 4.43 11.32 20.57
N GLY A 67 3.27 11.04 19.94
CA GLY A 67 2.27 10.11 20.44
C GLY A 67 1.18 10.72 21.33
N GLU A 68 1.14 12.05 21.48
CA GLU A 68 0.02 12.75 22.09
C GLU A 68 -1.20 12.74 21.17
N VAL A 69 -2.39 12.51 21.73
CA VAL A 69 -3.67 12.46 21.02
C VAL A 69 -4.49 13.67 21.44
N ILE A 70 -4.75 14.57 20.48
CA ILE A 70 -5.37 15.87 20.72
C ILE A 70 -6.69 15.92 19.94
N PRO A 71 -7.84 16.20 20.59
CA PRO A 71 -9.07 16.51 19.89
C PRO A 71 -8.90 17.67 18.92
N LEU A 72 -9.45 17.58 17.71
CA LEU A 72 -9.32 18.65 16.72
C LEU A 72 -9.87 20.00 17.24
N THR A 73 -10.86 19.98 18.14
CA THR A 73 -11.43 21.17 18.78
C THR A 73 -10.46 21.92 19.67
N GLU A 74 -9.35 21.30 20.08
CA GLU A 74 -8.29 21.91 20.89
C GLU A 74 -7.11 22.41 20.04
N LEU A 75 -7.14 22.18 18.73
CA LEU A 75 -6.12 22.62 17.79
C LEU A 75 -6.54 23.90 17.06
N THR A 76 -5.55 24.76 16.83
CA THR A 76 -5.67 25.87 15.89
C THR A 76 -5.02 25.47 14.56
N LEU A 77 -5.75 25.60 13.45
CA LEU A 77 -5.24 25.31 12.10
C LEU A 77 -5.02 26.61 11.33
N GLU A 78 -3.78 26.92 11.00
CA GLU A 78 -3.40 28.14 10.26
C GLU A 78 -2.42 27.81 9.14
N GLY A 79 -2.74 28.23 7.90
CA GLY A 79 -1.85 28.02 6.75
C GLY A 79 -1.49 26.56 6.47
N GLY A 80 -2.34 25.61 6.86
CA GLY A 80 -2.09 24.17 6.74
C GLY A 80 -1.21 23.57 7.84
N ARG A 81 -0.87 24.34 8.88
CA ARG A 81 -0.14 23.90 10.07
C ARG A 81 -1.10 23.75 11.25
N ALA A 82 -0.76 22.87 12.19
CA ALA A 82 -1.52 22.66 13.41
C ALA A 82 -0.76 23.22 14.62
N PHE A 83 -1.47 23.89 15.52
CA PHE A 83 -0.91 24.46 16.73
C PHE A 83 -1.69 23.99 17.96
N PHE A 84 -0.98 23.53 18.98
CA PHE A 84 -1.54 23.14 20.28
C PHE A 84 -0.91 24.01 21.37
N LYS A 85 -1.74 24.73 22.14
CA LYS A 85 -1.28 25.64 23.21
C LYS A 85 -0.23 26.67 22.76
N GLY A 86 -0.23 27.04 21.48
CA GLY A 86 0.69 28.01 20.88
C GLY A 86 1.90 27.40 20.18
N ASP A 87 2.18 26.12 20.37
CA ASP A 87 3.30 25.43 19.73
C ASP A 87 2.86 24.70 18.45
N GLU A 88 3.68 24.76 17.40
CA GLU A 88 3.43 24.00 16.16
C GLU A 88 3.59 22.50 16.44
N VAL A 89 2.57 21.72 16.10
CA VAL A 89 2.56 20.25 16.25
C VAL A 89 2.45 19.57 14.89
N LYS A 90 3.15 18.45 14.76
CA LYS A 90 3.16 17.61 13.56
C LYS A 90 2.57 16.26 13.89
N GLY A 91 1.82 15.68 12.97
CA GLY A 91 1.07 14.46 13.26
C GLY A 91 0.14 14.03 12.15
N ALA A 92 -0.65 13.00 12.43
CA ALA A 92 -1.67 12.46 11.55
C ALA A 92 -3.07 12.96 11.96
N LEU A 93 -3.93 13.20 10.97
CA LEU A 93 -5.31 13.60 11.18
C LEU A 93 -6.24 12.40 10.98
N LEU A 94 -6.92 11.99 12.05
CA LEU A 94 -7.81 10.84 12.09
C LEU A 94 -9.26 11.33 12.25
N TYR A 95 -10.02 11.35 11.16
CA TYR A 95 -11.36 11.92 11.15
C TYR A 95 -12.38 11.09 11.92
N ALA A 96 -13.36 11.79 12.51
CA ALA A 96 -14.54 11.17 13.10
C ALA A 96 -15.19 10.19 12.11
N GLY A 97 -15.67 9.06 12.63
CA GLY A 97 -16.30 8.01 11.85
C GLY A 97 -15.34 7.03 11.18
N ALA A 98 -14.03 7.28 11.13
CA ALA A 98 -13.06 6.27 10.73
C ALA A 98 -13.06 5.10 11.73
N ILE A 99 -12.73 3.89 11.26
CA ILE A 99 -12.72 2.68 12.09
C ILE A 99 -11.31 2.08 12.07
N ILE A 100 -10.74 1.91 13.26
CA ILE A 100 -9.42 1.32 13.46
C ILE A 100 -9.60 0.01 14.23
N VAL A 101 -9.04 -1.10 13.73
CA VAL A 101 -9.16 -2.43 14.33
C VAL A 101 -7.78 -2.98 14.65
N GLY A 102 -7.56 -3.31 15.93
CA GLY A 102 -6.23 -3.63 16.45
C GLY A 102 -5.36 -2.39 16.65
N ARG A 103 -4.16 -2.61 17.21
CA ARG A 103 -3.34 -1.51 17.74
C ARG A 103 -1.95 -1.36 17.11
N ARG A 104 -1.47 -2.36 16.36
CA ARG A 104 -0.17 -2.31 15.65
C ARG A 104 -0.32 -1.54 14.34
N ILE A 105 -0.69 -0.27 14.44
CA ILE A 105 -0.86 0.63 13.29
C ILE A 105 -0.04 1.88 13.56
N PHE A 106 0.71 2.32 12.56
CA PHE A 106 1.54 3.51 12.67
C PHE A 106 1.19 4.51 11.57
N PHE A 107 0.96 5.75 11.98
CA PHE A 107 0.66 6.87 11.12
C PHE A 107 1.78 7.90 11.28
N GLU A 108 2.49 8.20 10.20
CA GLU A 108 3.48 9.28 10.20
C GLU A 108 2.84 10.67 10.05
N GLU A 109 3.68 11.70 10.17
CA GLU A 109 3.32 13.10 9.91
C GLU A 109 2.56 13.29 8.59
N GLY A 110 1.45 14.02 8.65
CA GLY A 110 0.65 14.40 7.51
C GLY A 110 -0.22 13.29 6.94
N VAL A 111 -0.24 12.10 7.55
CA VAL A 111 -1.21 11.06 7.17
C VAL A 111 -2.63 11.54 7.47
N ILE A 112 -3.54 11.28 6.54
CA ILE A 112 -4.96 11.59 6.67
C ILE A 112 -5.77 10.30 6.57
N LEU A 113 -6.53 10.01 7.61
CA LEU A 113 -7.52 8.94 7.66
C LEU A 113 -8.92 9.57 7.60
N GLU A 114 -9.54 9.55 6.43
CA GLU A 114 -10.84 10.18 6.17
C GLU A 114 -12.02 9.44 6.85
N PRO A 115 -13.19 10.10 7.00
CA PRO A 115 -14.38 9.47 7.57
C PRO A 115 -14.74 8.15 6.89
N THR A 116 -15.17 7.20 7.72
CA THR A 116 -15.60 5.85 7.34
C THR A 116 -14.54 4.97 6.65
N ALA A 117 -13.29 5.42 6.55
CA ALA A 117 -12.19 4.53 6.21
C ALA A 117 -12.05 3.46 7.30
N TYR A 118 -11.80 2.22 6.89
CA TYR A 118 -11.67 1.07 7.78
C TYR A 118 -10.27 0.50 7.68
N VAL A 119 -9.55 0.45 8.80
CA VAL A 119 -8.15 0.01 8.86
C VAL A 119 -7.94 -1.06 9.91
N GLU A 120 -7.54 -2.25 9.46
CA GLU A 120 -7.11 -3.37 10.31
C GLU A 120 -5.59 -3.39 10.47
N ALA A 121 -5.14 -3.72 11.68
CA ALA A 121 -3.74 -3.97 12.00
C ALA A 121 -3.24 -5.32 11.39
N PRO A 122 -1.93 -5.46 11.13
CA PRO A 122 -0.90 -4.43 11.22
C PRO A 122 -0.86 -3.54 9.97
N ALA A 123 -0.60 -2.25 10.13
CA ALA A 123 -0.47 -1.35 8.98
C ALA A 123 0.50 -0.18 9.24
N TYR A 124 1.28 0.18 8.23
CA TYR A 124 2.21 1.31 8.28
C TYR A 124 1.87 2.33 7.21
N PHE A 125 1.68 3.58 7.64
CA PHE A 125 1.38 4.70 6.77
C PHE A 125 2.48 5.76 6.83
N SER A 126 3.29 5.85 5.77
CA SER A 126 4.35 6.86 5.65
C SER A 126 3.78 8.26 5.46
N LYS A 127 4.65 9.27 5.60
CA LYS A 127 4.28 10.69 5.52
C LYS A 127 3.34 11.00 4.37
N HIS A 128 2.31 11.81 4.67
CA HIS A 128 1.35 12.29 3.67
C HIS A 128 0.54 11.21 2.95
N THR A 129 0.47 9.99 3.50
CA THR A 129 -0.46 8.98 2.97
C THR A 129 -1.90 9.43 3.15
N GLN A 130 -2.71 9.24 2.11
CA GLN A 130 -4.15 9.50 2.17
C GLN A 130 -4.92 8.19 2.16
N ILE A 131 -5.73 7.98 3.19
CA ILE A 131 -6.64 6.84 3.32
C ILE A 131 -8.05 7.42 3.25
N ARG A 132 -8.65 7.33 2.06
CA ARG A 132 -9.85 8.10 1.73
C ARG A 132 -11.14 7.42 2.15
N HIS A 133 -12.23 8.16 2.07
CA HIS A 133 -13.57 7.73 2.40
C HIS A 133 -13.92 6.35 1.82
N GLY A 134 -14.30 5.42 2.71
CA GLY A 134 -14.70 4.06 2.37
C GLY A 134 -13.55 3.12 1.97
N ALA A 135 -12.29 3.55 2.07
CA ALA A 135 -11.14 2.64 1.92
C ALA A 135 -11.24 1.48 2.92
N TYR A 136 -10.91 0.27 2.46
CA TYR A 136 -10.91 -0.93 3.30
C TYR A 136 -9.52 -1.57 3.34
N VAL A 137 -8.78 -1.28 4.41
CA VAL A 137 -7.43 -1.82 4.66
C VAL A 137 -7.53 -3.02 5.60
N ARG A 138 -7.14 -4.19 5.11
CA ARG A 138 -7.34 -5.50 5.77
C ARG A 138 -6.08 -6.06 6.44
N GLY A 139 -5.22 -5.16 6.91
CA GLY A 139 -3.96 -5.49 7.56
C GLY A 139 -2.88 -6.02 6.63
N SER A 140 -1.68 -6.12 7.22
CA SER A 140 -0.42 -6.36 6.52
C SER A 140 -0.20 -5.38 5.38
N VAL A 141 -0.43 -4.08 5.62
CA VAL A 141 -0.29 -3.04 4.58
C VAL A 141 0.84 -2.09 4.92
N TYR A 142 1.69 -1.84 3.93
CA TYR A 142 2.70 -0.79 3.97
C TYR A 142 2.41 0.23 2.88
N THR A 143 2.54 1.51 3.21
CA THR A 143 2.50 2.59 2.23
C THR A 143 3.73 3.48 2.38
N GLY A 144 4.36 3.83 1.27
CA GLY A 144 5.45 4.80 1.14
C GLY A 144 4.94 6.24 1.10
N VAL A 145 5.86 7.20 1.05
CA VAL A 145 5.53 8.63 1.19
C VAL A 145 4.54 9.08 0.11
N GLY A 146 3.45 9.75 0.52
CA GLY A 146 2.45 10.32 -0.38
C GLY A 146 1.60 9.29 -1.14
N ALA A 147 1.58 8.03 -0.70
CA ALA A 147 0.72 7.02 -1.29
C ALA A 147 -0.78 7.33 -1.07
N VAL A 148 -1.63 6.79 -1.94
CA VAL A 148 -3.09 7.00 -1.86
C VAL A 148 -3.81 5.66 -1.88
N ILE A 149 -4.51 5.37 -0.79
CA ILE A 149 -5.56 4.35 -0.73
C ILE A 149 -6.89 5.09 -0.84
N GLY A 150 -7.46 5.08 -2.02
CA GLY A 150 -8.53 5.99 -2.36
C GLY A 150 -9.93 5.45 -2.09
N HIS A 151 -10.92 6.16 -2.62
CA HIS A 151 -12.34 5.92 -2.33
C HIS A 151 -12.74 4.48 -2.65
N THR A 152 -13.32 3.78 -1.67
CA THR A 152 -13.78 2.37 -1.78
C THR A 152 -12.74 1.42 -2.37
N THR A 153 -11.46 1.72 -2.14
CA THR A 153 -10.36 0.84 -2.52
C THR A 153 -10.08 -0.13 -1.39
N GLU A 154 -10.03 -1.42 -1.72
CA GLU A 154 -9.65 -2.47 -0.78
C GLU A 154 -8.18 -2.82 -0.97
N VAL A 155 -7.42 -2.81 0.13
CA VAL A 155 -6.01 -3.18 0.16
C VAL A 155 -5.77 -4.23 1.24
N LYS A 156 -5.08 -5.31 0.88
CA LYS A 156 -4.76 -6.41 1.79
C LYS A 156 -3.39 -6.98 1.50
N ASN A 157 -2.58 -7.19 2.54
CA ASN A 157 -1.28 -7.86 2.44
C ASN A 157 -0.43 -7.30 1.28
N SER A 158 -0.28 -5.98 1.23
CA SER A 158 0.25 -5.29 0.06
C SER A 158 1.14 -4.11 0.42
N ILE A 159 2.04 -3.79 -0.50
CA ILE A 159 3.01 -2.71 -0.37
C ILE A 159 2.72 -1.69 -1.48
N LEU A 160 2.49 -0.44 -1.12
CA LEU A 160 2.35 0.68 -2.05
C LEU A 160 3.54 1.61 -1.83
N LEU A 161 4.54 1.60 -2.70
CA LEU A 161 5.73 2.44 -2.53
C LEU A 161 5.44 3.93 -2.76
N SER A 162 6.44 4.77 -2.56
CA SER A 162 6.33 6.23 -2.59
C SER A 162 5.55 6.75 -3.80
N GLY A 163 4.50 7.52 -3.52
CA GLY A 163 3.62 8.14 -4.53
C GLY A 163 2.71 7.16 -5.28
N ALA A 164 2.64 5.88 -4.91
CA ALA A 164 1.75 4.91 -5.54
C ALA A 164 0.28 5.22 -5.21
N LYS A 165 -0.60 5.08 -6.21
CA LYS A 165 -2.01 5.49 -6.11
C LYS A 165 -2.94 4.36 -6.54
N ALA A 166 -3.77 3.91 -5.62
CA ALA A 166 -4.96 3.12 -5.89
C ALA A 166 -6.18 4.00 -5.55
N ALA A 167 -6.43 5.01 -6.39
CA ALA A 167 -7.23 6.17 -5.99
C ALA A 167 -8.75 5.95 -6.02
N HIS A 168 -9.26 5.00 -6.82
CA HIS A 168 -10.70 4.84 -7.05
C HIS A 168 -11.08 3.39 -7.33
N PHE A 169 -11.96 2.81 -6.51
CA PHE A 169 -12.64 1.52 -6.77
C PHE A 169 -11.70 0.35 -7.08
N ALA A 170 -10.50 0.34 -6.50
CA ALA A 170 -9.48 -0.65 -6.79
C ALA A 170 -9.49 -1.82 -5.79
N TYR A 171 -9.03 -2.99 -6.25
CA TYR A 171 -8.70 -4.12 -5.38
C TYR A 171 -7.21 -4.43 -5.48
N VAL A 172 -6.49 -4.33 -4.36
CA VAL A 172 -5.05 -4.55 -4.24
C VAL A 172 -4.79 -5.63 -3.19
N GLY A 173 -4.78 -6.90 -3.61
CA GLY A 173 -4.54 -8.05 -2.74
C GLY A 173 -3.21 -8.71 -3.03
N ASP A 174 -2.41 -8.98 -1.99
CA ASP A 174 -1.15 -9.74 -2.09
C ASP A 174 -0.22 -9.20 -3.20
N SER A 175 -0.03 -7.87 -3.24
CA SER A 175 0.58 -7.15 -4.37
C SER A 175 1.65 -6.14 -3.91
N ILE A 176 2.55 -5.78 -4.83
CA ILE A 176 3.49 -4.67 -4.64
C ILE A 176 3.30 -3.67 -5.78
N LEU A 177 3.03 -2.41 -5.44
CA LEU A 177 2.99 -1.29 -6.36
C LEU A 177 4.27 -0.47 -6.19
N GLY A 178 5.06 -0.37 -7.25
CA GLY A 178 6.28 0.44 -7.31
C GLY A 178 6.04 1.93 -7.12
N ALA A 179 7.12 2.69 -7.01
CA ALA A 179 7.06 4.13 -6.82
C ALA A 179 6.32 4.80 -7.97
N GLN A 180 5.41 5.73 -7.67
CA GLN A 180 4.59 6.46 -8.65
C GLN A 180 3.74 5.56 -9.57
N VAL A 181 3.46 4.32 -9.17
CA VAL A 181 2.42 3.52 -9.83
C VAL A 181 1.07 4.23 -9.68
N ASN A 182 0.27 4.23 -10.74
CA ASN A 182 -1.09 4.75 -10.63
C ASN A 182 -2.08 3.81 -11.31
N LEU A 183 -3.03 3.36 -10.50
CA LEU A 183 -4.07 2.45 -10.92
C LEU A 183 -5.28 3.24 -11.41
N GLY A 184 -5.63 3.07 -12.68
CA GLY A 184 -6.86 3.61 -13.24
C GLY A 184 -8.08 3.16 -12.44
N ALA A 185 -9.12 3.99 -12.40
CA ALA A 185 -10.32 3.73 -11.62
C ALA A 185 -10.90 2.34 -11.94
N GLY A 186 -11.22 1.57 -10.92
CA GLY A 186 -11.75 0.22 -11.12
C GLY A 186 -10.71 -0.83 -11.48
N THR A 187 -9.40 -0.58 -11.34
CA THR A 187 -8.39 -1.63 -11.56
C THR A 187 -8.51 -2.74 -10.51
N LYS A 188 -8.44 -4.01 -10.93
CA LYS A 188 -8.44 -5.16 -10.00
C LYS A 188 -7.19 -6.01 -10.18
N LEU A 189 -6.48 -6.23 -9.07
CA LEU A 189 -5.35 -7.16 -8.98
C LEU A 189 -5.86 -8.48 -8.39
N ALA A 190 -6.30 -9.39 -9.24
CA ALA A 190 -6.79 -10.69 -8.79
C ALA A 190 -5.62 -11.48 -8.18
N ASN A 191 -5.83 -12.06 -6.99
CA ASN A 191 -4.76 -12.73 -6.26
C ASN A 191 -4.89 -14.26 -6.19
N LEU A 192 -6.03 -14.85 -6.58
CA LEU A 192 -6.27 -16.28 -6.48
C LEU A 192 -6.66 -16.88 -7.83
N LYS A 193 -5.89 -17.87 -8.30
CA LYS A 193 -6.24 -18.66 -9.49
C LYS A 193 -7.49 -19.51 -9.21
N PHE A 194 -8.33 -19.73 -10.23
CA PHE A 194 -9.50 -20.62 -10.11
C PHE A 194 -9.17 -22.01 -9.55
N LEU A 195 -8.11 -22.62 -10.05
CA LEU A 195 -7.66 -23.95 -9.60
C LEU A 195 -6.87 -23.92 -8.28
N LYS A 196 -6.73 -22.74 -7.64
CA LYS A 196 -5.98 -22.54 -6.38
C LYS A 196 -4.57 -23.12 -6.38
N LYS A 197 -3.97 -23.23 -7.58
CA LYS A 197 -2.59 -23.69 -7.80
C LYS A 197 -1.61 -22.58 -7.41
N GLU A 198 -0.40 -23.00 -7.14
CA GLU A 198 0.71 -22.09 -6.87
C GLU A 198 0.94 -21.11 -8.04
N ILE A 199 1.38 -19.90 -7.69
CA ILE A 199 1.86 -18.90 -8.65
C ILE A 199 3.30 -19.24 -9.04
N THR A 200 3.49 -19.51 -10.32
CA THR A 200 4.79 -19.78 -10.94
C THR A 200 4.85 -19.00 -12.26
N PHE A 201 6.04 -18.58 -12.66
CA PHE A 201 6.28 -17.80 -13.87
C PHE A 201 7.73 -17.99 -14.32
N GLU A 202 8.05 -17.50 -15.51
CA GLU A 202 9.39 -17.52 -16.07
C GLU A 202 9.90 -16.10 -16.27
N ILE A 203 11.15 -15.83 -15.89
CA ILE A 203 11.85 -14.56 -16.12
C ILE A 203 13.17 -14.90 -16.79
N LYS A 204 13.41 -14.39 -18.00
CA LYS A 204 14.65 -14.61 -18.78
C LYS A 204 15.06 -16.09 -18.88
N GLY A 205 14.10 -16.99 -19.12
CA GLY A 205 14.36 -18.44 -19.22
C GLY A 205 14.49 -19.18 -17.88
N PHE A 206 14.44 -18.47 -16.75
CA PHE A 206 14.48 -19.07 -15.41
C PHE A 206 13.07 -19.20 -14.85
N ARG A 207 12.68 -20.42 -14.47
CA ARG A 207 11.39 -20.68 -13.83
C ARG A 207 11.46 -20.38 -12.34
N PHE A 208 10.49 -19.62 -11.85
CA PHE A 208 10.33 -19.26 -10.45
C PHE A 208 9.09 -19.90 -9.84
N SER A 209 9.23 -20.39 -8.62
CA SER A 209 8.15 -20.91 -7.79
C SER A 209 7.98 -20.00 -6.57
N THR A 210 6.81 -19.40 -6.41
CA THR A 210 6.61 -18.41 -5.33
C THR A 210 6.29 -19.07 -3.98
N GLY A 211 5.84 -20.32 -3.96
CA GLY A 211 5.24 -20.98 -2.80
C GLY A 211 3.88 -20.41 -2.38
N LEU A 212 3.32 -19.47 -3.14
CA LEU A 212 2.07 -18.78 -2.83
C LEU A 212 0.92 -19.29 -3.69
N LYS A 213 -0.21 -19.61 -3.04
CA LYS A 213 -1.50 -19.79 -3.72
C LYS A 213 -2.21 -18.46 -3.97
N LYS A 214 -1.88 -17.44 -3.17
CA LYS A 214 -2.41 -16.08 -3.28
C LYS A 214 -1.29 -15.08 -3.53
N MET A 215 -1.32 -14.44 -4.69
CA MET A 215 -0.42 -13.34 -5.06
C MET A 215 -1.09 -12.58 -6.21
N GLY A 216 -1.27 -11.27 -6.04
CA GLY A 216 -1.82 -10.39 -7.04
C GLY A 216 -0.77 -10.01 -8.08
N ALA A 217 -0.41 -8.73 -8.14
CA ALA A 217 0.55 -8.21 -9.10
C ALA A 217 1.80 -7.62 -8.45
N ILE A 218 2.93 -7.70 -9.15
CA ILE A 218 4.14 -6.93 -8.85
C ILE A 218 4.30 -5.92 -9.98
N LEU A 219 4.03 -4.66 -9.68
CA LEU A 219 4.14 -3.56 -10.62
C LEU A 219 5.40 -2.77 -10.29
N GLY A 220 6.31 -2.65 -11.24
CA GLY A 220 7.48 -1.81 -11.11
C GLY A 220 7.12 -0.32 -11.07
N ASP A 221 8.13 0.49 -10.83
CA ASP A 221 8.01 1.94 -10.71
C ASP A 221 7.34 2.54 -11.95
N ARG A 222 6.48 3.53 -11.74
CA ARG A 222 5.79 4.30 -12.78
C ARG A 222 4.89 3.47 -13.70
N VAL A 223 4.56 2.22 -13.35
CA VAL A 223 3.54 1.46 -14.08
C VAL A 223 2.18 2.15 -13.98
N GLN A 224 1.47 2.22 -15.11
CA GLN A 224 0.13 2.82 -15.19
C GLN A 224 -0.86 1.78 -15.69
N THR A 225 -2.00 1.66 -15.01
CA THR A 225 -3.15 0.90 -15.54
C THR A 225 -4.25 1.86 -15.97
N GLY A 226 -4.90 1.56 -17.08
CA GLY A 226 -6.12 2.24 -17.50
C GLY A 226 -7.32 1.82 -16.65
N CYS A 227 -8.40 2.60 -16.73
CA CYS A 227 -9.63 2.29 -16.01
C CYS A 227 -10.13 0.88 -16.34
N ASN A 228 -10.64 0.19 -15.32
CA ASN A 228 -11.17 -1.17 -15.41
C ASN A 228 -10.20 -2.22 -15.97
N ALA A 229 -8.89 -1.98 -15.92
CA ALA A 229 -7.92 -3.05 -16.17
C ALA A 229 -8.02 -4.15 -15.10
N VAL A 230 -7.87 -5.40 -15.52
CA VAL A 230 -7.84 -6.56 -14.63
C VAL A 230 -6.50 -7.26 -14.80
N LEU A 231 -5.75 -7.44 -13.73
CA LEU A 231 -4.49 -8.17 -13.75
C LEU A 231 -4.70 -9.54 -13.11
N GLN A 232 -4.33 -10.59 -13.82
CA GLN A 232 -4.45 -11.97 -13.34
C GLN A 232 -3.43 -12.25 -12.20
N PRO A 233 -3.68 -13.26 -11.35
CA PRO A 233 -2.75 -13.63 -10.28
C PRO A 233 -1.34 -13.93 -10.80
N GLY A 234 -0.33 -13.29 -10.23
CA GLY A 234 1.05 -13.40 -10.68
C GLY A 234 1.35 -12.61 -11.96
N SER A 235 0.72 -11.45 -12.15
CA SER A 235 1.12 -10.49 -13.19
C SER A 235 2.30 -9.66 -12.71
N LEU A 236 3.45 -9.76 -13.38
CA LEU A 236 4.67 -9.04 -13.04
C LEU A 236 5.00 -8.08 -14.18
N PHE A 237 4.80 -6.78 -13.97
CA PHE A 237 5.14 -5.76 -14.96
C PHE A 237 6.36 -4.95 -14.52
N GLY A 238 7.40 -4.95 -15.34
CA GLY A 238 8.55 -4.08 -15.14
C GLY A 238 8.18 -2.60 -15.21
N LYS A 239 9.07 -1.75 -14.70
CA LYS A 239 8.90 -0.30 -14.59
C LYS A 239 8.48 0.34 -15.90
N GLU A 240 7.71 1.43 -15.80
CA GLU A 240 7.22 2.24 -16.92
C GLU A 240 6.29 1.50 -17.90
N SER A 241 5.76 0.34 -17.51
CA SER A 241 4.78 -0.38 -18.33
C SER A 241 3.40 0.30 -18.30
N LEU A 242 2.67 0.18 -19.40
CA LEU A 242 1.33 0.73 -19.57
C LEU A 242 0.35 -0.41 -19.88
N ILE A 243 -0.67 -0.59 -19.05
CA ILE A 243 -1.77 -1.52 -19.26
C ILE A 243 -2.98 -0.69 -19.66
N TYR A 244 -3.52 -0.88 -20.86
CA TYR A 244 -4.56 0.00 -21.39
C TYR A 244 -5.92 -0.24 -20.70
N PRO A 245 -6.87 0.72 -20.79
CA PRO A 245 -8.19 0.58 -20.18
C PRO A 245 -8.91 -0.69 -20.65
N GLY A 246 -9.60 -1.36 -19.72
CA GLY A 246 -10.37 -2.59 -19.99
C GLY A 246 -9.55 -3.84 -20.30
N VAL A 247 -8.22 -3.76 -20.35
CA VAL A 247 -7.37 -4.91 -20.64
C VAL A 247 -7.39 -5.92 -19.49
N THR A 248 -7.48 -7.20 -19.83
CA THR A 248 -7.21 -8.31 -18.91
C THR A 248 -5.77 -8.81 -19.10
N ALA A 249 -4.87 -8.41 -18.22
CA ALA A 249 -3.46 -8.78 -18.31
C ALA A 249 -3.24 -10.24 -17.88
N PRO A 250 -2.52 -11.05 -18.67
CA PRO A 250 -2.22 -12.43 -18.30
C PRO A 250 -1.25 -12.52 -17.12
N SER A 251 -1.23 -13.69 -16.48
CA SER A 251 -0.19 -14.05 -15.51
C SER A 251 1.14 -14.22 -16.23
N GLY A 252 2.23 -13.80 -15.59
CA GLY A 252 3.58 -13.91 -16.16
C GLY A 252 4.39 -12.62 -15.99
N TYR A 253 5.59 -12.66 -16.53
CA TYR A 253 6.53 -11.54 -16.52
C TYR A 253 6.46 -10.74 -17.83
N PHE A 254 6.42 -9.42 -17.69
CA PHE A 254 6.46 -8.45 -18.76
C PHE A 254 7.62 -7.49 -18.50
N PRO A 255 8.54 -7.31 -19.46
CA PRO A 255 9.71 -6.47 -19.27
C PRO A 255 9.35 -4.99 -19.12
N PRO A 256 10.29 -4.15 -18.65
CA PRO A 256 10.10 -2.70 -18.56
C PRO A 256 9.56 -2.09 -19.85
N LYS A 257 8.75 -1.02 -19.72
CA LYS A 257 8.16 -0.27 -20.85
C LYS A 257 7.20 -1.10 -21.72
N THR A 258 6.69 -2.23 -21.23
CA THR A 258 5.67 -3.02 -21.94
C THR A 258 4.41 -2.18 -22.12
N LYS A 259 3.84 -2.17 -23.33
CA LYS A 259 2.54 -1.57 -23.62
C LYS A 259 1.54 -2.68 -23.92
N LEU A 260 0.75 -3.06 -22.93
CA LEU A 260 -0.27 -4.09 -23.11
C LEU A 260 -1.58 -3.44 -23.56
N LYS A 261 -1.97 -3.74 -24.80
CA LYS A 261 -3.21 -3.29 -25.45
C LYS A 261 -4.18 -4.47 -25.56
N ALA A 262 -5.47 -4.16 -25.70
CA ALA A 262 -6.52 -5.14 -25.93
C ALA A 262 -6.39 -5.83 -27.30
#